data_AF-A0A9Q8IMF3-F1
#
_entry.id   AF-A0A9Q8IMF3-F1
#
_cell.length_a   1.000
_cell.length_b   1.000
_cell.length_c   1.000
_cell.angle_alpha   90.00
_cell.angle_beta   90.00
_cell.angle_gamma   90.00
#
_symmetry.space_group_name_H-M   'P 1'
#
loop_
_entity.id
_entity.type
_entity.pdbx_description
1 polymer ?
#
loop_
_entity_poly.entity_id
_entity_poly.type
_entity_poly.pdbx_seq_one_letter_code
_entity_poly.pdbx_strand_id
1 'polypeptide(L)'
;MHKTRKNSIFKYLFFILIILIISGFGYLWFQIHGSTVNPSQNNNTSKDQTPISVQLNKNQINSLSSYYLKNFDEHHNSSMDYKFILDKKAYVYGNIKILGSKVNYVLSMNPKLLDDGNIELDTNNLEIGHLDIPAKFVIAYVGKKYHIPNWIELNSKENKIILHINELGGKNKVSYQANKIDMSGDGDFRFKALVPNS
;
A
#
# COMPACT_ATOMS: atom_id res chain seq x y z
N MET A 1 -72.11 7.57 -55.23
CA MET A 1 -70.92 8.39 -54.90
C MET A 1 -70.46 7.99 -53.51
N HIS A 2 -69.42 7.16 -53.34
CA HIS A 2 -68.66 7.08 -52.08
C HIS A 2 -67.29 6.45 -52.34
N LYS A 3 -66.25 7.24 -52.08
CA LYS A 3 -64.84 6.95 -52.25
C LYS A 3 -64.28 6.62 -50.87
N THR A 4 -63.85 5.39 -50.60
CA THR A 4 -63.12 5.05 -49.37
C THR A 4 -61.68 4.71 -49.70
N ARG A 5 -60.82 5.66 -49.34
CA ARG A 5 -59.36 5.64 -49.48
C ARG A 5 -58.75 4.82 -48.33
N LYS A 6 -57.67 4.11 -48.67
CA LYS A 6 -56.45 3.92 -47.85
C LYS A 6 -56.47 2.81 -46.77
N ASN A 7 -56.31 1.56 -47.23
CA ASN A 7 -55.89 0.42 -46.39
C ASN A 7 -54.36 0.19 -46.44
N SER A 8 -53.56 1.24 -46.59
CA SER A 8 -52.09 1.13 -46.52
C SER A 8 -51.56 1.27 -45.09
N ILE A 9 -52.32 1.90 -44.19
CA ILE A 9 -51.91 2.25 -42.83
C ILE A 9 -51.70 0.99 -41.97
N PHE A 10 -52.58 -0.01 -42.12
CA PHE A 10 -52.45 -1.30 -41.42
C PHE A 10 -51.21 -2.10 -41.84
N LYS A 11 -50.78 -1.99 -43.11
CA LYS A 11 -49.55 -2.63 -43.59
C LYS A 11 -48.33 -2.00 -42.91
N TYR A 12 -48.29 -0.67 -42.80
CA TYR A 12 -47.20 0.03 -42.11
C TYR A 12 -47.20 -0.22 -40.60
N LEU A 13 -48.38 -0.31 -39.96
CA LEU A 13 -48.50 -0.64 -38.53
C LEU A 13 -47.91 -2.02 -38.22
N PHE A 14 -48.14 -3.00 -39.11
CA PHE A 14 -47.61 -4.35 -38.97
C PHE A 14 -46.07 -4.39 -39.05
N PHE A 15 -45.48 -3.67 -40.00
CA PHE A 15 -44.02 -3.57 -40.10
C PHE A 15 -43.39 -2.84 -38.91
N ILE A 16 -44.02 -1.79 -38.40
CA ILE A 16 -43.58 -1.08 -37.19
C ILE A 16 -43.60 -1.99 -35.97
N LEU A 17 -44.65 -2.82 -35.82
CA LEU A 17 -44.75 -3.76 -34.71
C LEU A 17 -43.65 -4.83 -34.77
N ILE A 18 -43.32 -5.33 -35.96
CA ILE A 18 -42.24 -6.30 -36.14
C ILE A 18 -40.88 -5.71 -35.74
N ILE A 19 -40.59 -4.48 -36.16
CA ILE A 19 -39.33 -3.79 -35.82
C ILE A 19 -39.23 -3.59 -34.29
N LEU A 20 -40.33 -3.24 -33.63
CA LEU A 20 -40.37 -3.08 -32.18
C LEU A 20 -40.06 -4.40 -31.45
N ILE A 21 -40.63 -5.51 -31.93
CA ILE A 21 -40.40 -6.84 -31.36
C ILE A 21 -38.94 -7.27 -31.54
N ILE A 22 -38.38 -7.11 -32.75
CA ILE A 22 -36.98 -7.48 -33.04
C ILE A 22 -36.02 -6.63 -32.20
N SER A 23 -36.30 -5.33 -32.04
CA SER A 23 -35.48 -4.44 -31.20
C SER A 23 -35.53 -4.85 -29.72
N GLY A 24 -36.72 -5.24 -29.22
CA GLY A 24 -36.87 -5.73 -27.85
C GLY A 24 -36.11 -7.04 -27.60
N PHE A 25 -36.21 -8.00 -28.53
CA PHE A 25 -35.45 -9.25 -28.44
C PHE A 25 -33.94 -9.04 -28.57
N GLY A 26 -33.50 -8.14 -29.45
CA GLY A 26 -32.08 -7.79 -29.59
C GLY A 26 -31.51 -7.16 -28.31
N TYR A 27 -32.29 -6.30 -27.65
CA TYR A 27 -31.90 -5.70 -26.37
C TYR A 27 -31.75 -6.75 -25.27
N LEU A 28 -32.72 -7.66 -25.14
CA LEU A 28 -32.64 -8.77 -24.18
C LEU A 28 -31.47 -9.71 -24.49
N TRP A 29 -31.23 -10.02 -25.77
CA TRP A 29 -30.10 -10.85 -26.18
C TRP A 29 -28.75 -10.23 -25.81
N PHE A 30 -28.60 -8.92 -26.00
CA PHE A 30 -27.41 -8.17 -25.61
C PHE A 30 -27.24 -8.10 -24.09
N GLN A 31 -28.34 -7.99 -23.33
CA GLN A 31 -28.30 -7.98 -21.87
C GLN A 31 -27.87 -9.34 -21.28
N ILE A 32 -28.29 -10.45 -21.89
CA ILE A 32 -28.01 -11.82 -21.40
C ILE A 32 -26.60 -12.29 -21.84
N HIS A 33 -26.16 -11.91 -23.04
CA HIS A 33 -24.85 -12.30 -23.58
C HIS A 33 -23.77 -11.22 -23.42
N GLY A 34 -24.11 -10.07 -22.85
CA GLY A 34 -23.12 -9.06 -22.45
C GLY A 34 -22.17 -9.68 -21.45
N SER A 35 -20.89 -9.74 -21.80
CA SER A 35 -19.86 -10.45 -21.04
C SER A 35 -19.90 -10.07 -19.57
N THR A 36 -20.31 -11.01 -18.70
CA THR A 36 -20.01 -10.91 -17.28
C THR A 36 -18.49 -11.00 -17.16
N VAL A 37 -17.87 -9.96 -16.61
CA VAL A 37 -16.48 -10.05 -16.19
C VAL A 37 -16.45 -11.05 -15.04
N ASN A 38 -16.28 -12.33 -15.35
CA ASN A 38 -16.05 -13.35 -14.34
C ASN A 38 -14.67 -13.05 -13.75
N PRO A 39 -14.55 -12.62 -12.48
CA PRO A 39 -13.25 -12.56 -11.87
C PRO A 39 -12.79 -14.01 -11.79
N SER A 40 -11.71 -14.36 -12.50
CA SER A 40 -11.04 -15.64 -12.30
C SER A 40 -10.65 -15.73 -10.83
N GLN A 41 -11.43 -16.49 -10.07
CA GLN A 41 -11.13 -16.83 -8.70
C GLN A 41 -9.92 -17.77 -8.75
N ASN A 42 -8.73 -17.19 -8.62
CA ASN A 42 -7.50 -17.95 -8.45
C ASN A 42 -7.54 -18.56 -7.04
N ASN A 43 -8.12 -19.76 -6.95
CA ASN A 43 -8.25 -20.56 -5.74
C ASN A 43 -6.87 -21.09 -5.33
N ASN A 44 -6.02 -20.22 -4.79
CA ASN A 44 -4.78 -20.59 -4.10
C ASN A 44 -4.58 -19.73 -2.85
N THR A 45 -5.65 -19.46 -2.12
CA THR A 45 -5.57 -18.92 -0.75
C THR A 45 -5.81 -20.08 0.21
N SER A 46 -4.81 -20.34 1.07
CA SER A 46 -4.98 -21.14 2.27
C SER A 46 -6.31 -20.82 2.94
N LYS A 47 -6.97 -21.88 3.42
CA LYS A 47 -8.38 -22.01 3.77
C LYS A 47 -9.00 -20.97 4.74
N ASP A 48 -8.23 -20.06 5.33
CA ASP A 48 -8.69 -19.28 6.50
C ASP A 48 -8.54 -17.74 6.39
N GLN A 49 -8.06 -17.19 5.27
CA GLN A 49 -7.81 -15.74 5.17
C GLN A 49 -8.17 -15.14 3.81
N THR A 50 -8.84 -13.98 3.84
CA THR A 50 -9.19 -13.21 2.64
C THR A 50 -8.13 -12.12 2.42
N PRO A 51 -7.27 -12.22 1.37
CA PRO A 51 -6.22 -11.24 1.15
C PRO A 51 -6.75 -9.97 0.46
N ILE A 52 -6.49 -8.82 1.06
CA ILE A 52 -6.70 -7.51 0.45
C ILE A 52 -5.35 -7.04 -0.08
N SER A 53 -5.25 -6.79 -1.38
CA SER A 53 -4.02 -6.27 -2.00
C SER A 53 -4.05 -4.75 -2.08
N VAL A 54 -2.98 -4.11 -1.66
CA VAL A 54 -2.80 -2.65 -1.70
C VAL A 54 -1.55 -2.33 -2.50
N GLN A 55 -1.66 -1.41 -3.45
CA GLN A 55 -0.54 -0.89 -4.22
C GLN A 55 -0.36 0.59 -3.89
N LEU A 56 0.88 0.98 -3.59
CA LEU A 56 1.25 2.32 -3.20
C LEU A 56 2.44 2.80 -4.03
N ASN A 57 2.52 4.10 -4.26
CA ASN A 57 3.70 4.79 -4.78
C ASN A 57 4.46 5.51 -3.65
N LYS A 58 5.62 6.10 -3.97
CA LYS A 58 6.47 6.80 -2.98
C LYS A 58 5.72 7.90 -2.23
N ASN A 59 4.93 8.72 -2.93
CA ASN A 59 4.19 9.81 -2.32
C ASN A 59 3.17 9.30 -1.30
N GLN A 60 2.46 8.22 -1.63
CA GLN A 60 1.50 7.60 -0.73
C GLN A 60 2.17 6.98 0.50
N ILE A 61 3.33 6.32 0.32
CA ILE A 61 4.10 5.83 1.47
C ILE A 61 4.59 7.00 2.34
N ASN A 62 5.05 8.10 1.74
CA ASN A 62 5.49 9.29 2.47
C ASN A 62 4.36 9.94 3.28
N SER A 63 3.14 9.98 2.73
CA SER A 63 1.97 10.46 3.45
C SER A 63 1.58 9.50 4.59
N LEU A 64 1.60 8.20 4.32
CA LEU A 64 1.25 7.17 5.31
C LEU A 64 2.25 7.15 6.48
N SER A 65 3.56 7.23 6.19
CA SER A 65 4.60 7.31 7.20
C SER A 65 4.43 8.56 8.05
N SER A 66 4.25 9.73 7.42
CA SER A 66 4.08 11.01 8.12
C SER A 66 2.88 10.97 9.08
N TYR A 67 1.77 10.37 8.65
CA TYR A 67 0.59 10.18 9.49
C TYR A 67 0.87 9.25 10.69
N TYR A 68 1.51 8.11 10.45
CA TYR A 68 1.79 7.13 11.51
C TYR A 68 2.78 7.68 12.55
N LEU A 69 3.86 8.32 12.10
CA LEU A 69 4.89 8.87 12.99
C LEU A 69 4.31 9.96 13.90
N LYS A 70 3.53 10.88 13.33
CA LYS A 70 2.83 11.91 14.11
C LYS A 70 1.95 11.31 15.20
N ASN A 71 1.14 10.31 14.85
CA ASN A 71 0.28 9.63 15.82
C ASN A 71 1.11 8.89 16.89
N PHE A 72 2.20 8.24 16.52
CA PHE A 72 3.04 7.52 17.47
C PHE A 72 3.65 8.46 18.52
N ASP A 73 4.12 9.64 18.10
CA ASP A 73 4.71 10.64 18.98
C ASP A 73 3.71 11.21 19.99
N GLU A 74 2.49 11.51 19.52
CA GLU A 74 1.39 11.98 20.36
C GLU A 74 1.00 10.97 21.45
N HIS A 75 1.03 9.67 21.15
CA HIS A 75 0.62 8.62 22.10
C HIS A 75 1.72 8.24 23.11
N HIS A 76 2.99 8.47 22.79
CA HIS A 76 4.12 8.06 23.64
C HIS A 76 4.84 9.24 24.31
N ASN A 77 4.23 10.43 24.26
CA ASN A 77 4.79 11.69 24.78
C ASN A 77 6.26 11.89 24.38
N SER A 78 6.50 11.53 23.13
CA SER A 78 7.79 11.29 22.53
C SER A 78 8.15 12.61 21.84
N SER A 79 9.04 13.41 22.44
CA SER A 79 9.50 14.70 21.85
C SER A 79 10.47 14.47 20.69
N MET A 80 10.13 13.54 19.82
CA MET A 80 10.98 13.04 18.75
C MET A 80 10.58 13.79 17.47
N ASP A 81 11.51 14.58 16.97
CA ASP A 81 11.34 15.38 15.77
C ASP A 81 12.07 14.64 14.64
N TYR A 82 11.36 13.70 14.02
CA TYR A 82 11.89 12.90 12.93
C TYR A 82 10.88 12.74 11.80
N LYS A 83 11.39 12.59 10.58
CA LYS A 83 10.61 12.47 9.35
C LYS A 83 11.18 11.37 8.48
N PHE A 84 10.31 10.51 7.99
CA PHE A 84 10.65 9.50 6.99
C PHE A 84 10.24 9.95 5.58
N ILE A 85 11.14 9.81 4.61
CA ILE A 85 10.91 10.11 3.20
C ILE A 85 11.53 9.01 2.33
N LEU A 86 10.75 8.48 1.39
CA LEU A 86 11.22 7.72 0.24
C LEU A 86 11.43 8.64 -0.95
N ASP A 87 12.66 8.62 -1.48
CA ASP A 87 13.04 9.24 -2.75
C ASP A 87 13.91 8.26 -3.56
N LYS A 88 15.21 8.54 -3.75
CA LYS A 88 16.17 7.58 -4.31
C LYS A 88 16.49 6.43 -3.36
N LYS A 89 16.45 6.73 -2.07
CA LYS A 89 16.61 5.82 -0.94
C LYS A 89 15.51 6.10 0.08
N ALA A 90 15.43 5.28 1.12
CA ALA A 90 14.69 5.64 2.32
C ALA A 90 15.56 6.55 3.19
N TYR A 91 15.02 7.69 3.59
CA TYR A 91 15.70 8.68 4.40
C TYR A 91 14.93 8.92 5.70
N VAL A 92 15.65 8.96 6.81
CA VAL A 92 15.14 9.45 8.09
C VAL A 92 15.89 10.72 8.46
N TYR A 93 15.15 11.81 8.54
CA TYR A 93 15.62 13.12 9.00
C TYR A 93 15.23 13.29 10.46
N GLY A 94 16.03 14.03 11.21
CA GLY A 94 15.62 14.49 12.53
C GLY A 94 16.74 15.15 13.29
N ASN A 95 16.52 15.31 14.59
CA ASN A 95 17.41 16.00 15.50
C ASN A 95 17.67 15.13 16.73
N ILE A 96 18.95 14.96 17.03
CA ILE A 96 19.42 14.15 18.16
C ILE A 96 20.27 15.01 19.10
N LYS A 97 20.19 14.75 20.40
CA LYS A 97 21.02 15.43 21.41
C LYS A 97 22.24 14.56 21.75
N ILE A 98 23.41 14.95 21.26
CA ILE A 98 24.68 14.28 21.50
C ILE A 98 25.59 15.25 22.26
N LEU A 99 26.14 14.80 23.40
CA LEU A 99 27.05 15.62 24.25
C LEU A 99 26.47 17.00 24.61
N GLY A 100 25.17 17.08 24.89
CA GLY A 100 24.50 18.33 25.25
C GLY A 100 24.05 19.20 24.08
N SER A 101 24.55 18.96 22.87
CA SER A 101 24.23 19.75 21.66
C SER A 101 23.17 19.06 20.80
N LYS A 102 22.24 19.83 20.23
CA LYS A 102 21.27 19.34 19.24
C LYS A 102 21.93 19.36 17.86
N VAL A 103 21.89 18.22 17.16
CA VAL A 103 22.47 18.07 15.83
C VAL A 103 21.44 17.46 14.90
N ASN A 104 21.35 18.00 13.68
CA ASN A 104 20.51 17.44 12.63
C ASN A 104 21.21 16.24 11.99
N TYR A 105 20.45 15.20 11.67
CA TYR A 105 20.96 14.00 11.03
C TYR A 105 20.12 13.61 9.82
N VAL A 106 20.76 12.91 8.88
CA VAL A 106 20.11 12.24 7.76
C VAL A 106 20.62 10.81 7.67
N LEU A 107 19.75 9.85 7.96
CA LEU A 107 20.05 8.44 7.79
C LEU A 107 19.56 7.98 6.43
N SER A 108 20.47 7.45 5.60
CA SER A 108 20.11 6.88 4.30
C SER A 108 20.08 5.35 4.36
N MET A 109 19.04 4.76 3.78
CA MET A 109 18.71 3.36 3.96
C MET A 109 18.24 2.76 2.64
N ASN A 110 18.66 1.54 2.34
CA ASN A 110 18.24 0.82 1.15
C ASN A 110 17.18 -0.23 1.55
N PRO A 111 15.91 -0.06 1.14
CA PRO A 111 14.88 -1.03 1.45
C PRO A 111 15.00 -2.28 0.58
N LYS A 112 14.83 -3.45 1.21
CA LYS A 112 14.87 -4.76 0.59
C LYS A 112 13.74 -5.63 1.12
N LEU A 113 13.07 -6.34 0.21
CA LEU A 113 12.07 -7.34 0.57
C LEU A 113 12.75 -8.62 1.04
N LEU A 114 12.30 -9.15 2.17
CA LEU A 114 12.68 -10.46 2.68
C LEU A 114 11.70 -11.53 2.18
N ASP A 115 12.14 -12.79 2.17
CA ASP A 115 11.37 -13.92 1.63
C ASP A 115 10.09 -14.21 2.44
N ASP A 116 10.08 -13.87 3.73
CA ASP A 116 8.92 -13.95 4.62
C ASP A 116 7.93 -12.78 4.41
N GLY A 117 8.28 -11.80 3.57
CA GLY A 117 7.49 -10.61 3.29
C GLY A 117 7.65 -9.49 4.31
N ASN A 118 8.65 -9.58 5.18
CA ASN A 118 9.14 -8.47 5.98
C ASN A 118 10.08 -7.57 5.17
N ILE A 119 10.47 -6.43 5.74
CA ILE A 119 11.32 -5.44 5.06
C ILE A 119 12.62 -5.27 5.83
N GLU A 120 13.74 -5.51 5.17
CA GLU A 120 15.06 -5.13 5.65
C GLU A 120 15.39 -3.74 5.13
N LEU A 121 15.90 -2.88 6.01
CA LEU A 121 16.42 -1.57 5.66
C LEU A 121 17.91 -1.56 5.99
N ASP A 122 18.73 -1.65 4.95
CA ASP A 122 20.18 -1.65 5.07
C ASP A 122 20.72 -0.21 5.20
N THR A 123 21.40 0.05 6.31
CA THR A 123 21.85 1.39 6.70
C THR A 123 23.32 1.59 6.33
N ASN A 124 23.57 1.87 5.05
CA ASN A 124 24.93 1.97 4.53
C ASN A 124 25.71 3.16 5.11
N ASN A 125 25.09 4.35 5.19
CA ASN A 125 25.73 5.56 5.72
C ASN A 125 24.72 6.46 6.44
N LEU A 126 25.18 7.01 7.57
CA LEU A 126 24.51 8.06 8.32
C LEU A 126 25.31 9.35 8.19
N GLU A 127 24.70 10.39 7.66
CA GLU A 127 25.31 11.71 7.52
C GLU A 127 24.84 12.61 8.67
N ILE A 128 25.77 13.07 9.52
CA ILE A 128 25.53 14.04 10.58
C ILE A 128 26.40 15.26 10.30
N GLY A 129 25.90 16.20 9.50
CA GLY A 129 26.70 17.34 9.03
C GLY A 129 27.93 16.86 8.26
N HIS A 130 29.13 17.28 8.69
CA HIS A 130 30.40 16.85 8.08
C HIS A 130 31.04 15.64 8.79
N LEU A 131 30.36 15.04 9.77
CA LEU A 131 30.91 13.94 10.55
C LEU A 131 30.32 12.62 10.07
N ASP A 132 31.18 11.74 9.57
CA ASP A 132 30.83 10.37 9.17
C ASP A 132 30.81 9.47 10.42
N ILE A 133 29.61 9.29 11.00
CA ILE A 133 29.44 8.45 12.20
C ILE A 133 28.97 7.06 11.75
N PRO A 134 29.64 5.97 12.17
CA PRO A 134 29.20 4.62 11.83
C PRO A 134 27.77 4.33 12.31
N ALA A 135 26.93 3.80 11.43
CA ALA A 135 25.51 3.53 11.67
C ALA A 135 25.26 2.72 12.96
N LYS A 136 26.11 1.73 13.26
CA LYS A 136 26.06 0.93 14.50
C LYS A 136 25.90 1.75 15.78
N PHE A 137 26.58 2.89 15.91
CA PHE A 137 26.53 3.69 17.13
C PHE A 137 25.19 4.37 17.30
N VAL A 138 24.58 4.78 16.19
CA VAL A 138 23.31 5.48 16.19
C VAL A 138 22.16 4.52 16.37
N ILE A 139 22.19 3.36 15.70
CA ILE A 139 21.20 2.29 15.94
C ILE A 139 21.23 1.89 17.42
N ALA A 140 22.43 1.71 18.00
CA ALA A 140 22.58 1.35 19.41
C ALA A 140 22.08 2.46 20.37
N TYR A 141 22.31 3.73 20.02
CA TYR A 141 21.82 4.86 20.81
C TYR A 141 20.31 4.96 20.76
N VAL A 142 19.72 4.87 19.56
CA VAL A 142 18.27 4.95 19.34
C VAL A 142 17.55 3.83 20.08
N GLY A 143 18.03 2.58 19.95
CA GLY A 143 17.44 1.45 20.64
C GLY A 143 17.52 1.51 22.16
N LYS A 144 18.46 2.29 22.74
CA LYS A 144 18.55 2.48 24.20
C LYS A 144 17.73 3.66 24.72
N LYS A 145 17.58 4.70 23.92
CA LYS A 145 17.00 5.97 24.38
C LYS A 145 15.52 6.13 24.05
N TYR A 146 15.06 5.46 22.99
CA TYR A 146 13.74 5.66 22.44
C TYR A 146 12.91 4.37 22.54
N HIS A 147 11.59 4.54 22.67
CA HIS A 147 10.66 3.42 22.68
C HIS A 147 10.48 2.94 21.24
N ILE A 148 11.00 1.74 20.96
CA ILE A 148 10.88 1.10 19.65
C ILE A 148 9.71 0.12 19.72
N PRO A 149 8.73 0.20 18.81
CA PRO A 149 7.63 -0.74 18.80
C PRO A 149 8.13 -2.15 18.43
N ASN A 150 7.50 -3.18 18.96
CA ASN A 150 7.98 -4.57 18.85
C ASN A 150 8.13 -5.08 17.41
N TRP A 151 7.40 -4.50 16.46
CA TRP A 151 7.49 -4.85 15.03
C TRP A 151 8.72 -4.25 14.34
N ILE A 152 9.55 -3.47 15.05
CA ILE A 152 10.82 -2.93 14.55
C ILE A 152 11.97 -3.55 15.32
N GLU A 153 12.88 -4.21 14.60
CA GLU A 153 14.12 -4.73 15.14
C GLU A 153 15.31 -3.87 14.69
N LEU A 154 16.14 -3.49 15.65
CA LEU A 154 17.32 -2.67 15.42
C LEU A 154 18.59 -3.53 15.58
N ASN A 155 19.19 -3.96 14.46
CA ASN A 155 20.43 -4.74 14.48
C ASN A 155 21.65 -3.83 14.26
N SER A 156 22.21 -3.35 15.37
CA SER A 156 23.41 -2.49 15.34
C SER A 156 24.67 -3.22 14.88
N LYS A 157 24.74 -4.56 14.98
CA LYS A 157 25.92 -5.32 14.58
C LYS A 157 26.04 -5.41 13.07
N GLU A 158 24.91 -5.57 12.39
CA GLU A 158 24.83 -5.69 10.93
C GLU A 158 24.48 -4.39 10.21
N ASN A 159 24.29 -3.29 10.96
CA ASN A 159 23.82 -2.00 10.42
C ASN A 159 22.49 -2.14 9.65
N LYS A 160 21.54 -2.88 10.22
CA LYS A 160 20.24 -3.15 9.60
C LYS A 160 19.10 -2.86 10.54
N ILE A 161 17.97 -2.48 9.95
CA ILE A 161 16.68 -2.33 10.63
C ILE A 161 15.70 -3.27 9.94
N ILE A 162 15.06 -4.15 10.70
CA ILE A 162 14.05 -5.07 10.15
C ILE A 162 12.67 -4.60 10.59
N LEU A 163 11.78 -4.43 9.62
CA LEU A 163 10.36 -4.16 9.84
C LEU A 163 9.61 -5.50 9.73
N HIS A 164 9.20 -6.03 10.87
CA HIS A 164 8.36 -7.22 11.01
C HIS A 164 6.90 -6.85 10.73
N ILE A 165 6.60 -6.58 9.46
CA ILE A 165 5.28 -6.12 9.00
C ILE A 165 4.18 -7.17 9.25
N ASN A 166 4.56 -8.45 9.27
CA ASN A 166 3.66 -9.54 9.66
C ASN A 166 3.17 -9.46 11.12
N GLU A 167 3.94 -8.84 12.01
CA GLU A 167 3.59 -8.61 13.42
C GLU A 167 2.83 -7.30 13.64
N LEU A 168 2.70 -6.49 12.60
CA LEU A 168 2.02 -5.20 12.63
C LEU A 168 0.53 -5.44 12.93
N GLY A 169 0.09 -5.01 14.12
CA GLY A 169 -1.28 -5.25 14.63
C GLY A 169 -1.35 -6.21 15.83
N GLY A 170 -0.37 -7.10 16.01
CA GLY A 170 -0.32 -8.07 17.11
C GLY A 170 -1.18 -9.33 16.91
N LYS A 171 -1.19 -10.23 17.92
CA LYS A 171 -1.85 -11.54 17.84
C LYS A 171 -3.37 -11.38 17.62
N ASN A 172 -3.93 -12.15 16.68
CA ASN A 172 -5.35 -12.18 16.28
C ASN A 172 -5.89 -10.92 15.57
N LYS A 173 -5.02 -10.14 14.91
CA LYS A 173 -5.44 -9.02 14.06
C LYS A 173 -5.10 -9.31 12.59
N VAL A 174 -5.51 -8.37 11.73
CA VAL A 174 -5.08 -8.35 10.33
C VAL A 174 -3.56 -8.42 10.28
N SER A 175 -3.02 -9.46 9.60
CA SER A 175 -1.58 -9.58 9.36
C SER A 175 -1.23 -8.92 8.03
N TYR A 176 -0.03 -8.38 7.91
CA TYR A 176 0.40 -7.68 6.70
C TYR A 176 1.65 -8.32 6.12
N GLN A 177 1.80 -8.23 4.80
CA GLN A 177 2.95 -8.75 4.10
C GLN A 177 3.33 -7.81 2.97
N ALA A 178 4.63 -7.54 2.79
CA ALA A 178 5.12 -6.94 1.57
C ALA A 178 5.30 -8.01 0.49
N ASN A 179 4.89 -7.71 -0.74
CA ASN A 179 5.03 -8.60 -1.89
C ASN A 179 5.92 -8.02 -2.98
N LYS A 180 6.04 -6.70 -3.04
CA LYS A 180 6.93 -6.01 -3.97
C LYS A 180 7.42 -4.70 -3.37
N ILE A 181 8.70 -4.45 -3.51
CA ILE A 181 9.35 -3.17 -3.21
C ILE A 181 10.14 -2.78 -4.45
N ASP A 182 9.70 -1.75 -5.14
CA ASP A 182 10.39 -1.19 -6.30
C ASP A 182 10.58 0.30 -6.08
N MET A 183 11.84 0.72 -6.01
CA MET A 183 12.26 2.10 -5.76
C MET A 183 12.40 2.92 -7.06
N SER A 184 12.17 2.32 -8.22
CA SER A 184 12.36 2.97 -9.53
C SER A 184 11.25 3.98 -9.82
N GLY A 185 11.58 5.11 -10.47
CA GLY A 185 10.60 6.13 -10.83
C GLY A 185 9.77 6.62 -9.63
N ASP A 186 8.44 6.58 -9.77
CA ASP A 186 7.48 6.91 -8.70
C ASP A 186 7.33 5.81 -7.63
N GLY A 187 7.96 4.65 -7.84
CA GLY A 187 7.92 3.47 -6.99
C GLY A 187 6.66 2.61 -7.13
N ASP A 188 6.81 1.30 -6.93
CA ASP A 188 5.72 0.32 -6.93
C ASP A 188 5.85 -0.59 -5.71
N PHE A 189 5.11 -0.26 -4.65
CA PHE A 189 5.10 -0.99 -3.39
C PHE A 189 3.78 -1.74 -3.26
N ARG A 190 3.84 -3.07 -3.17
CA ARG A 190 2.64 -3.92 -3.09
C ARG A 190 2.63 -4.66 -1.77
N PHE A 191 1.52 -4.55 -1.07
CA PHE A 191 1.27 -5.18 0.22
C PHE A 191 0.01 -6.02 0.16
N LYS A 192 -0.04 -7.05 1.00
CA LYS A 192 -1.25 -7.82 1.29
C LYS A 192 -1.61 -7.65 2.76
N ALA A 193 -2.87 -7.38 3.01
CA ALA A 193 -3.48 -7.48 4.32
C ALA A 193 -4.30 -8.77 4.37
N LEU A 194 -3.96 -9.64 5.31
CA LEU A 194 -4.59 -10.93 5.55
C LEU A 194 -5.57 -10.77 6.70
N VAL A 195 -6.86 -10.73 6.36
CA VAL A 195 -7.92 -10.62 7.36
C VAL A 195 -8.27 -12.03 7.85
N PRO A 196 -8.24 -12.29 9.17
CA PRO A 196 -8.69 -13.57 9.71
C PRO A 196 -10.20 -13.71 9.46
N ASN A 197 -10.61 -14.84 8.89
CA ASN A 197 -12.03 -15.18 8.82
C ASN A 197 -12.49 -15.54 10.25
N SER A 198 -13.56 -14.89 10.71
CA SER A 198 -14.17 -15.16 12.04
C SER A 198 -14.85 -16.52 12.09
#